data_AF-A0A022QPX1-F1
#
_entry.id   AF-A0A022QPX1-F1
#
_cell.length_a   1.000
_cell.length_b   1.000
_cell.length_c   1.000
_cell.angle_alpha   90.00
_cell.angle_beta   90.00
_cell.angle_gamma   90.00
#
_symmetry.space_group_name_H-M   'P 1'
#
loop_
_entity.id
_entity.type
_entity.pdbx_description
1 polymer ?
#
loop_
_entity_poly.entity_id
_entity_poly.type
_entity_poly.pdbx_seq_one_letter_code
_entity_poly.pdbx_strand_id
1 'polypeptide(L)'
;FSEGVSKATKGQLSYFPFGYGPRRCIGLNFAILEAKMALVMILRRYSFQLYPLLQPLPQHAANLILSKATIDGSKEVSIFTYLL
;
A
#
# COMPACT_ATOMS: atom_id res chain seq x y z
N PHE A 1 -13.42 2.44 27.58
CA PHE A 1 -14.71 3.04 27.19
C PHE A 1 -15.77 2.40 28.05
N SER A 2 -16.48 3.17 28.87
CA SER A 2 -17.65 2.62 29.59
C SER A 2 -18.65 1.96 28.62
N GLU A 3 -18.65 2.36 27.34
CA GLU A 3 -19.48 1.78 26.26
C GLU A 3 -18.73 1.27 24.99
N GLY A 4 -17.41 1.05 25.01
CA GLY A 4 -16.61 0.55 23.85
C GLY A 4 -16.13 1.58 22.79
N VAL A 5 -15.07 1.22 22.05
CA VAL A 5 -14.49 1.96 20.90
C VAL A 5 -15.52 2.27 19.80
N SER A 6 -16.53 1.41 19.72
CA SER A 6 -17.60 1.37 18.73
C SER A 6 -18.63 2.48 18.91
N LYS A 7 -18.82 2.97 20.14
CA LYS A 7 -19.76 4.05 20.44
C LYS A 7 -19.19 5.43 20.14
N ALA A 8 -17.88 5.59 20.25
CA ALA A 8 -17.21 6.87 20.02
C ALA A 8 -17.05 7.20 18.52
N THR A 9 -16.88 6.22 17.64
CA THR A 9 -16.72 6.46 16.19
C THR A 9 -18.04 6.69 15.46
N LYS A 10 -19.17 6.81 16.18
CA LYS A 10 -20.52 6.84 15.59
C LYS A 10 -20.75 5.70 14.56
N GLY A 11 -20.11 4.55 14.76
CA GLY A 11 -20.17 3.41 13.83
C GLY A 11 -19.33 3.56 12.55
N GLN A 12 -18.48 4.58 12.41
CA GLN A 12 -17.57 4.71 11.27
C GLN A 12 -16.33 3.83 11.45
N LEU A 13 -15.95 3.19 10.33
CA LEU A 13 -14.89 2.18 10.21
C LEU A 13 -13.57 2.72 10.78
N SER A 14 -13.14 2.11 11.88
CA SER A 14 -11.86 2.42 12.48
C SER A 14 -10.86 1.35 12.02
N TYR A 15 -10.04 1.70 11.04
CA TYR A 15 -9.06 0.78 10.46
C TYR A 15 -7.95 0.48 11.48
N PHE A 16 -8.00 -0.71 12.08
CA PHE A 16 -7.03 -1.20 13.07
C PHE A 16 -6.40 -2.53 12.64
N PRO A 17 -5.53 -2.53 11.62
CA PRO A 17 -4.97 -3.75 11.01
C PRO A 17 -4.14 -4.63 11.95
N PHE A 18 -3.75 -4.08 13.10
CA PHE A 18 -2.92 -4.73 14.11
C PHE A 18 -3.61 -4.80 15.47
N GLY A 19 -4.94 -4.64 15.48
CA GLY A 19 -5.77 -4.63 16.68
C GLY A 19 -5.69 -3.35 17.51
N TYR A 20 -6.53 -3.28 18.53
CA TYR A 20 -6.68 -2.13 19.41
C TYR A 20 -6.93 -2.62 20.83
N GLY A 21 -6.52 -1.85 21.85
CA GLY A 21 -6.63 -2.24 23.26
C GLY A 21 -5.44 -3.07 23.78
N PRO A 22 -5.56 -3.70 24.96
CA PRO A 22 -4.45 -4.33 25.69
C PRO A 22 -3.87 -5.58 25.00
N ARG A 23 -4.54 -6.08 23.95
CA ARG A 23 -4.11 -7.22 23.13
C ARG A 23 -3.74 -6.79 21.70
N ARG A 24 -3.29 -5.53 21.52
CA ARG A 24 -2.74 -5.06 20.25
C ARG A 24 -1.51 -5.90 19.87
N CYS A 25 -1.29 -6.07 18.56
CA CYS A 25 -0.12 -6.76 18.04
C CYS A 25 1.17 -6.19 18.66
N ILE A 26 1.93 -7.05 19.33
CA ILE A 26 3.25 -6.70 19.88
C ILE A 26 4.21 -6.25 18.77
N GLY A 27 4.03 -6.78 17.55
CA GLY A 27 4.78 -6.45 16.35
C GLY A 27 4.27 -5.26 15.55
N LEU A 28 3.31 -4.46 16.06
CA LEU A 28 2.77 -3.30 15.33
C LEU A 28 3.88 -2.39 14.79
N ASN A 29 4.87 -2.06 15.62
CA ASN A 29 5.93 -1.14 15.24
C ASN A 29 6.84 -1.72 14.16
N PHE A 30 7.13 -3.02 14.26
CA PHE A 30 7.91 -3.74 13.27
C PHE A 30 7.19 -3.77 11.92
N ALA A 31 5.91 -4.14 11.92
CA ALA A 31 5.11 -4.21 10.70
C ALA A 31 4.95 -2.84 10.01
N ILE A 32 4.78 -1.76 10.79
CA ILE A 32 4.74 -0.40 10.22
C ILE A 32 6.10 0.00 9.64
N LEU A 33 7.21 -0.33 10.32
CA LEU A 33 8.55 -0.03 9.83
C LEU A 33 8.85 -0.76 8.53
N GLU A 34 8.53 -2.05 8.48
CA GLU A 34 8.69 -2.88 7.28
C GLU A 34 7.85 -2.35 6.12
N ALA A 35 6.57 -2.03 6.37
CA ALA A 35 5.68 -1.47 5.35
C ALA A 35 6.22 -0.14 4.78
N LYS A 36 6.74 0.74 5.64
CA LYS A 36 7.36 2.01 5.21
C LYS A 36 8.63 1.77 4.41
N MET A 37 9.50 0.87 4.87
CA MET A 37 10.75 0.56 4.18
C MET A 37 10.46 -0.06 2.81
N ALA A 38 9.54 -1.01 2.74
CA ALA A 38 9.07 -1.61 1.49
C ALA A 38 8.53 -0.54 0.54
N LEU A 39 7.65 0.35 1.02
CA LEU A 39 7.09 1.44 0.21
C LEU A 39 8.19 2.36 -0.34
N VAL A 40 9.13 2.79 0.49
CA VAL A 40 10.24 3.65 0.06
C VAL A 40 11.15 2.93 -0.93
N MET A 41 11.45 1.65 -0.73
CA MET A 41 12.24 0.86 -1.67
C MET A 41 11.55 0.75 -3.03
N ILE A 42 10.23 0.56 -3.04
CA ILE A 42 9.45 0.50 -4.27
C ILE A 42 9.44 1.89 -4.95
N LEU A 43 9.12 2.96 -4.22
CA LEU A 43 9.10 4.33 -4.76
C LEU A 43 10.46 4.80 -5.29
N ARG A 44 11.57 4.37 -4.68
CA ARG A 44 12.92 4.72 -5.14
C ARG A 44 13.38 3.93 -6.36
N ARG A 45 12.89 2.70 -6.53
CA ARG A 45 13.32 1.78 -7.60
C ARG A 45 12.36 1.74 -8.77
N TYR A 46 11.15 2.23 -8.62
CA TYR A 46 10.12 2.19 -9.66
C TYR A 46 9.52 3.57 -9.91
N SER A 47 9.44 3.93 -11.19
CA SER A 47 8.67 5.07 -11.66
C SER A 47 7.26 4.60 -12.01
N PHE A 48 6.28 5.24 -11.39
CA PHE A 48 4.86 4.94 -11.55
C PHE A 48 4.29 5.79 -12.67
N GLN A 49 3.73 5.15 -13.69
CA GLN A 49 2.94 5.82 -14.71
C GLN A 49 1.49 5.36 -14.61
N LEU A 50 0.59 6.32 -14.40
CA LEU A 50 -0.84 6.06 -14.41
C LEU A 50 -1.26 5.93 -15.89
N TYR A 51 -1.83 4.80 -16.26
CA TYR A 51 -2.41 4.69 -17.60
C TYR A 51 -3.76 5.43 -17.61
N PRO A 52 -3.96 6.45 -18.48
CA PRO A 52 -5.23 7.15 -18.57
C PRO A 52 -6.26 6.20 -19.19
N LEU A 53 -7.10 5.61 -18.35
CA LEU A 53 -8.27 4.88 -18.82
C LEU A 53 -9.31 5.91 -19.24
N LEU A 54 -9.69 5.91 -20.51
CA LEU A 54 -10.75 6.75 -21.07
C LEU A 54 -12.16 6.34 -20.56
N GLN A 55 -12.27 5.62 -19.45
CA GLN A 55 -13.53 5.14 -18.89
C GLN A 55 -13.51 5.24 -17.35
N PRO A 56 -14.63 5.61 -16.71
CA PRO A 56 -14.73 5.64 -15.26
C PRO A 56 -14.61 4.21 -14.72
N LEU A 57 -13.44 3.92 -14.19
CA LEU A 57 -13.04 2.66 -13.62
C LEU A 57 -13.77 2.42 -12.28
N PRO A 58 -14.20 1.18 -11.94
CA PRO A 58 -14.58 0.87 -10.58
C PRO A 58 -13.47 1.28 -9.62
N GLN A 59 -13.86 1.86 -8.49
CA GLN A 59 -13.05 2.62 -7.52
C GLN A 59 -11.87 1.83 -6.90
N HIS A 60 -11.62 0.59 -7.34
CA HIS A 60 -10.74 -0.39 -6.71
C HIS A 60 -9.71 -1.00 -7.68
N ALA A 61 -9.57 -0.50 -8.91
CA ALA A 61 -8.71 -1.14 -9.91
C ALA A 61 -7.88 -0.15 -10.75
N ALA A 62 -7.02 0.67 -10.17
CA ALA A 62 -6.10 1.50 -10.96
C ALA A 62 -5.03 0.66 -11.68
N ASN A 63 -4.94 0.78 -13.01
CA ASN A 63 -3.82 0.20 -13.77
C ASN A 63 -2.58 1.10 -13.61
N LEU A 64 -1.66 0.71 -12.72
CA LEU A 64 -0.35 1.34 -12.57
C LEU A 64 0.71 0.55 -13.33
N ILE A 65 1.37 1.21 -14.30
CA ILE A 65 2.54 0.65 -14.97
C ILE A 65 3.77 0.99 -14.11
N LEU A 66 4.51 -0.04 -13.69
CA LEU A 66 5.77 0.11 -12.95
C LEU A 66 6.94 -0.04 -13.92
N SER A 67 7.76 1.01 -14.04
CA SER A 67 9.02 0.96 -14.78
C SER A 67 10.20 1.04 -13.80
N LYS A 68 11.23 0.21 -13.95
CA LYS A 68 12.40 0.25 -13.04
C LYS A 68 13.21 1.52 -13.31
N ALA A 69 13.42 2.32 -12.28
CA ALA A 69 14.29 3.49 -12.30
C ALA A 69 15.75 3.03 -12.12
N THR A 70 16.48 2.88 -13.22
CA THR A 70 17.93 2.65 -13.24
C THR A 70 18.66 3.99 -13.28
N ILE A 71 19.65 4.16 -12.41
CA ILE A 71 20.45 5.40 -12.26
C ILE A 71 21.37 5.63 -13.49
N ASP A 72 21.64 4.58 -14.26
CA ASP A 72 22.52 4.62 -15.46
C ASP A 72 21.77 4.61 -16.80
N GLY A 73 20.49 5.01 -16.85
CA GLY A 73 19.75 5.18 -18.13
C GLY A 73 19.44 3.89 -18.90
N SER A 74 19.92 2.72 -18.47
CA SER A 74 19.57 1.41 -19.01
C SER A 74 18.17 1.00 -18.54
N LYS A 75 17.13 1.34 -19.30
CA LYS A 75 15.72 0.98 -19.03
C LYS A 75 15.58 -0.54 -18.86
N GLU A 76 15.55 -1.05 -17.63
CA GLU A 76 15.12 -2.42 -17.37
C GLU A 76 13.60 -2.43 -17.15
N VAL A 77 12.88 -2.78 -18.21
CA VAL A 77 11.46 -3.13 -18.09
C VAL A 77 11.42 -4.41 -17.26
N SER A 78 10.96 -4.32 -16.01
CA SER A 78 10.77 -5.49 -15.15
C SER A 78 9.63 -6.32 -15.74
N ILE A 79 10.04 -7.32 -16.51
CA ILE A 79 9.26 -8.39 -17.10
C ILE A 79 8.45 -9.13 -16.02
N PHE A 80 7.30 -8.59 -15.63
CA PHE A 80 6.24 -9.37 -14.96
C PHE A 80 5.25 -9.99 -15.96
N THR A 81 5.61 -10.00 -17.25
CA THR A 81 4.87 -10.65 -18.35
C THR A 81 5.51 -11.96 -18.83
N TYR A 82 6.63 -12.41 -18.25
CA TYR A 82 7.12 -13.77 -18.49
C TYR A 82 7.27 -14.48 -17.13
N LEU A 83 6.43 -15.50 -16.94
CA LEU A 83 6.38 -16.46 -15.83
C LEU A 83 5.43 -16.17 -14.64
N LEU A 84 4.14 -16.02 -14.95
CA LEU A 84 3.08 -16.94 -14.48
C LEU A 84 1.83 -16.82 -15.35
#